data_AF-A0A7G8X9V1-F1
#
_entry.id   AF-A0A7G8X9V1-F1
#
_cell.length_a   1.000
_cell.length_b   1.000
_cell.length_c   1.000
_cell.angle_alpha   90.00
_cell.angle_beta   90.00
_cell.angle_gamma   90.00
#
_symmetry.space_group_name_H-M   'P 1'
#
loop_
_entity.id
_entity.type
_entity.pdbx_description
1 polymer ?
#
loop_
_entity_poly.entity_id
_entity_poly.type
_entity_poly.pdbx_seq_one_letter_code
_entity_poly.pdbx_strand_id
1 'polypeptide(L)' 'MDMAVELEKIIAIYFNGKNYYFDGNELSREDSRIIAYQLIHTLQMTELIMTRNKIRNEASK' A
#
# COMPACT_ATOMS: atom_id res chain seq x y z
N MET A 1 4.51 -9.58 11.55
CA MET A 1 3.28 -9.04 10.96
C MET A 1 3.64 -8.62 9.54
N ASP A 2 2.93 -9.09 8.52
CA ASP A 2 3.28 -8.82 7.13
C ASP A 2 2.77 -7.43 6.74
N MET A 3 3.69 -6.51 6.51
CA MET A 3 3.40 -5.12 6.14
C MET A 3 2.58 -5.04 4.84
N ALA A 4 2.75 -5.99 3.92
CA ALA A 4 1.96 -6.06 2.69
C ALA A 4 0.47 -6.29 2.98
N VAL A 5 0.16 -7.20 3.92
CA VAL A 5 -1.23 -7.53 4.31
C VAL A 5 -1.92 -6.35 4.99
N GLU A 6 -1.19 -5.54 5.77
CA GLU A 6 -1.75 -4.32 6.37
C GLU A 6 -2.01 -3.25 5.30
N LEU A 7 -1.07 -3.04 4.37
CA LEU A 7 -1.25 -2.10 3.25
C LEU A 7 -2.43 -2.49 2.36
N GLU A 8 -2.61 -3.77 2.04
CA GLU A 8 -3.75 -4.26 1.24
C GLU A 8 -5.10 -3.94 1.91
N LYS A 9 -5.21 -4.13 3.23
CA LYS A 9 -6.43 -3.80 3.98
C LYS A 9 -6.73 -2.31 3.92
N ILE A 10 -5.72 -1.47 4.07
CA ILE A 10 -5.88 -0.01 4.00
C ILE A 10 -6.31 0.41 2.59
N ILE A 11 -5.69 -0.13 1.54
CA ILE A 11 -6.09 0.12 0.14
C ILE A 11 -7.56 -0.27 -0.09
N ALA A 12 -7.99 -1.43 0.42
CA ALA A 12 -9.37 -1.89 0.28
C ALA A 12 -10.39 -0.96 0.96
N ILE A 13 -10.03 -0.37 2.11
CA ILE A 13 -10.86 0.64 2.79
C ILE A 13 -11.06 1.86 1.89
N TYR A 14 -9.98 2.35 1.26
CA TYR A 14 -10.06 3.53 0.38
C TYR A 14 -10.84 3.27 -0.92
N PHE A 15 -10.83 2.04 -1.45
CA PHE A 15 -11.55 1.70 -2.68
C PHE A 15 -13.06 1.43 -2.49
N ASN A 16 -13.53 1.24 -1.26
CA ASN A 16 -14.92 0.87 -0.98
C ASN A 16 -15.96 2.00 -1.20
N GLY A 17 -15.53 3.14 -1.75
CA GLY A 17 -16.40 4.19 -2.29
C GLY A 17 -17.13 5.05 -1.27
N LYS A 18 -16.76 4.97 0.02
CA LYS A 18 -17.28 5.83 1.08
C LYS A 18 -16.29 6.95 1.39
N ASN A 19 -16.80 8.10 1.83
CA ASN A 19 -15.95 9.15 2.38
C ASN A 19 -15.27 8.63 3.66
N TYR A 20 -14.00 8.98 3.83
CA TYR A 20 -13.17 8.46 4.91
C TYR A 20 -12.94 9.55 5.95
N TYR A 21 -13.22 9.28 7.23
CA TYR A 21 -12.92 10.22 8.30
C TYR A 21 -11.57 9.88 8.92
N PHE A 22 -10.61 10.80 8.81
CA PHE A 22 -9.30 10.70 9.45
C PHE A 22 -9.11 11.88 10.39
N ASP A 23 -8.90 11.59 11.68
CA ASP A 23 -8.66 12.61 12.71
C ASP A 23 -9.73 13.72 12.74
N GLY A 24 -11.00 13.33 12.64
CA GLY A 24 -12.14 14.26 12.59
C GLY A 24 -12.34 14.99 11.26
N ASN A 25 -11.47 14.79 10.27
CA ASN A 25 -11.60 15.37 8.94
C ASN A 25 -12.16 14.38 7.94
N GLU A 26 -13.18 14.79 7.19
CA GLU A 26 -13.70 14.01 6.07
C GLU A 26 -12.79 14.17 4.86
N LEU A 27 -12.15 13.08 4.44
CA LEU A 27 -11.49 12.98 3.15
C LEU A 27 -12.54 12.69 2.10
N SER A 28 -12.50 13.48 1.02
CA SER A 28 -13.33 13.19 -0.14
C SER A 28 -12.93 11.84 -0.74
N ARG A 29 -13.82 11.29 -1.58
CA ARG A 29 -13.51 10.10 -2.37
C ARG A 29 -12.26 10.31 -3.25
N GLU A 30 -12.01 11.52 -3.71
CA GLU A 30 -10.84 11.82 -4.54
C GLU A 30 -9.55 11.80 -3.72
N ASP A 31 -9.55 12.40 -2.52
CA ASP A 31 -8.40 12.35 -1.60
C ASP A 31 -8.09 10.91 -1.20
N SER A 32 -9.14 10.15 -0.89
CA SER A 32 -9.08 8.71 -0.60
C SER A 32 -8.44 7.92 -1.74
N ARG A 33 -8.81 8.25 -2.98
CA ARG A 33 -8.27 7.62 -4.19
C ARG A 33 -6.78 7.93 -4.37
N ILE A 34 -6.37 9.17 -4.15
CA ILE A 34 -4.95 9.58 -4.23
C ILE A 34 -4.10 8.79 -3.23
N ILE A 35 -4.56 8.68 -1.97
CA ILE A 35 -3.86 7.92 -0.93
C ILE A 35 -3.76 6.45 -1.33
N ALA A 36 -4.84 5.85 -1.84
CA ALA A 36 -4.83 4.46 -2.30
C ALA A 36 -3.77 4.22 -3.39
N TYR A 37 -3.64 5.13 -4.37
CA TYR A 37 -2.60 5.02 -5.41
C TYR A 37 -1.19 5.10 -4.83
N GLN A 38 -0.94 6.01 -3.88
CA GLN A 38 0.37 6.12 -3.23
C GLN A 38 0.73 4.84 -2.46
N LEU A 39 -0.25 4.24 -1.78
CA LEU A 39 -0.07 2.97 -1.07
C LEU A 39 0.21 1.81 -2.02
N ILE A 40 -0.48 1.75 -3.16
CA ILE A 40 -0.20 0.74 -4.21
C ILE A 40 1.24 0.86 -4.72
N HIS A 41 1.69 2.09 -5.04
CA HIS A 41 3.07 2.30 -5.49
C HIS A 41 4.10 1.92 -4.42
N THR A 42 3.81 2.19 -3.14
CA THR A 42 4.65 1.79 -2.02
C THR A 42 4.75 0.26 -1.90
N LEU A 43 3.63 -0.45 -2.06
CA LEU A 43 3.59 -1.91 -2.07
C LEU A 43 4.44 -2.48 -3.21
N GLN A 44 4.24 -1.98 -4.44
CA GLN A 44 5.02 -2.40 -5.62
C GLN A 44 6.52 -2.18 -5.44
N MET A 45 6.94 -1.04 -4.86
CA MET A 45 8.34 -0.78 -4.55
C MET A 45 8.90 -1.77 -3.53
N THR A 46 8.14 -2.05 -2.47
CA THR A 46 8.52 -3.02 -1.44
C THR A 46 8.74 -4.40 -2.03
N GLU A 47 7.79 -4.89 -2.84
CA GLU A 47 7.89 -6.17 -3.54
C GLU A 47 9.11 -6.24 -4.47
N LEU A 48 9.41 -5.16 -5.19
CA LEU A 48 10.57 -5.08 -6.07
C LEU A 48 11.88 -5.16 -5.28
N ILE A 49 11.98 -4.47 -4.14
CA ILE A 49 13.15 -4.53 -3.25
C ILE A 49 13.31 -5.94 -2.69
N MET A 50 12.23 -6.56 -2.21
CA MET A 50 12.24 -7.91 -1.66
C MET A 50 12.66 -8.94 -2.72
N THR A 51 12.13 -8.82 -3.94
CA THR A 51 12.48 -9.69 -5.08
C THR A 51 13.95 -9.55 -5.45
N ARG A 52 14.47 -8.32 -5.54
CA ARG A 52 15.90 -8.08 -5.79
C ARG A 52 16.80 -8.68 -4.70
N ASN A 53 16.41 -8.53 -3.44
CA ASN A 53 17.17 -9.09 -2.33
C ASN A 53 17.18 -10.62 -2.38
N LYS A 54 16.06 -11.26 -2.75
CA LYS A 54 15.98 -12.70 -2.96
C LYS A 54 16.96 -13.17 -4.04
N ILE A 55 16.92 -12.54 -5.22
CA ILE A 55 17.81 -12.86 -6.35
C ILE A 55 19.28 -12.70 -5.95
N ARG A 56 19.65 -11.60 -5.28
CA ARG A 56 21.02 -11.37 -4.82
C ARG A 56 21.51 -12.46 -3.86
N ASN A 57 20.64 -12.88 -2.93
CA ASN A 57 20.98 -13.90 -1.96
C ASN A 57 21.10 -15.30 -2.57
N GLU A 58 20.38 -15.58 -3.66
CA GLU A 58 20.50 -16.82 -4.45
C GLU A 58 21.78 -16.82 -5.31
N ALA A 59 22.17 -15.68 -5.88
CA ALA A 59 23.40 -15.55 -6.67
C ALA A 59 24.70 -15.56 -5.83
N SER A 60 24.60 -15.39 -4.52
CA SER A 60 25.75 -15.38 -3.58
C SER A 60 25.97 -16.72 -2.88
N LYS A 61 25.20 -17.76 -3.24
CA LYS A 61 25.37 -19.15 -2.78
C LYS A 61 26.04 -19.98 -3.86
#